data_AF-A0A926CS97-F1
#
_entry.id   AF-A0A926CS97-F1
#
_cell.length_a   1.000
_cell.length_b   1.000
_cell.length_c   1.000
_cell.angle_alpha   90.00
_cell.angle_beta   90.00
_cell.angle_gamma   90.00
#
_symmetry.space_group_name_H-M   'P 1'
#
loop_
_entity.id
_entity.type
_entity.pdbx_description
1 polymer ?
#
loop_
_entity_poly.entity_id
_entity_poly.type
_entity_poly.pdbx_seq_one_letter_code
_entity_poly.pdbx_strand_id
1 'polypeptide(L)'
;MDTLTMLGSAAGLGFLAGIRLYFTVFALGLAVRLGWFEPSAAMHHLSLLAQTPVLIASGVLLVCEFVADKIPWFDTMWDAVHTFIRPVGAAALGITALGNFDPTTTVLVGLIAGGVGFTGHASKAATRIAVNHSPEPFSNWIISFGEDLLVPFGLWVVVEHPVYAAFAIATFLISFIIISRYVWRLLRSLFVRPSGTAAA
;
A
#
# COMPACT_ATOMS: atom_id res chain seq x y z
N MET A 1 -3.70 10.07 -21.84
CA MET A 1 -3.55 10.42 -20.41
C MET A 1 -2.21 11.13 -20.26
N ASP A 2 -2.14 12.24 -19.54
CA ASP A 2 -0.84 12.89 -19.31
C ASP A 2 0.01 12.11 -18.29
N THR A 3 1.31 12.37 -18.27
CA THR A 3 2.28 11.64 -17.44
C THR A 3 2.02 11.82 -15.95
N LEU A 4 1.57 13.01 -15.52
CA LEU A 4 1.36 13.30 -14.10
C LEU A 4 0.16 12.53 -13.55
N THR A 5 -0.92 12.47 -14.32
CA THR A 5 -2.11 11.67 -14.04
C THR A 5 -1.76 10.19 -13.99
N MET A 6 -0.96 9.72 -14.94
CA MET A 6 -0.48 8.34 -14.99
C MET A 6 0.32 7.95 -13.75
N LEU A 7 1.27 8.80 -13.36
CA LEU A 7 2.07 8.61 -12.15
C LEU A 7 1.20 8.65 -10.90
N GLY A 8 0.25 9.59 -10.82
CA GLY A 8 -0.68 9.72 -9.71
C GLY A 8 -1.55 8.47 -9.52
N SER A 9 -2.13 7.95 -10.61
CA SER A 9 -2.94 6.74 -10.56
C SER A 9 -2.13 5.50 -10.23
N ALA A 10 -1.00 5.26 -10.91
CA ALA A 10 -0.17 4.09 -10.68
C ALA A 10 0.45 4.07 -9.27
N ALA A 11 1.03 5.20 -8.84
CA ALA A 11 1.64 5.31 -7.53
C ALA A 11 0.60 5.30 -6.41
N GLY A 12 -0.56 5.94 -6.61
CA GLY A 12 -1.66 5.95 -5.66
C GLY A 12 -2.27 4.56 -5.46
N LEU A 13 -2.61 3.84 -6.55
CA LEU A 13 -3.06 2.45 -6.45
C LEU A 13 -1.99 1.55 -5.83
N GLY A 14 -0.72 1.75 -6.19
CA GLY A 14 0.39 1.04 -5.60
C GLY A 14 0.48 1.24 -4.08
N PHE A 15 0.37 2.48 -3.61
CA PHE A 15 0.36 2.83 -2.19
C PHE A 15 -0.80 2.17 -1.43
N LEU A 16 -2.03 2.28 -1.95
CA LEU A 16 -3.21 1.68 -1.31
C LEU A 16 -3.08 0.15 -1.25
N ALA A 17 -2.59 -0.48 -2.32
CA ALA A 17 -2.31 -1.91 -2.33
C ALA A 17 -1.20 -2.30 -1.34
N GLY A 18 -0.20 -1.43 -1.15
CA GLY A 18 0.83 -1.55 -0.12
C GLY A 18 0.27 -1.55 1.30
N ILE A 19 -0.76 -0.76 1.57
CA ILE A 19 -1.42 -0.71 2.89
C ILE A 19 -2.43 -1.86 3.06
N ARG A 20 -3.33 -2.06 2.08
CA ARG A 20 -4.45 -3.00 2.10
C ARG A 20 -4.72 -3.56 0.70
N LEU A 21 -3.94 -4.55 0.26
CA LEU A 21 -4.02 -5.11 -1.09
C LEU A 21 -5.41 -5.63 -1.44
N TYR A 22 -5.94 -6.51 -0.59
CA TYR A 22 -7.18 -7.21 -0.90
C TYR A 22 -8.37 -6.26 -0.85
N PHE A 23 -8.38 -5.32 0.10
CA PHE A 23 -9.39 -4.29 0.12
C PHE A 23 -9.31 -3.40 -1.13
N THR A 24 -8.11 -2.95 -1.52
CA THR A 24 -7.94 -2.10 -2.70
C THR A 24 -8.48 -2.79 -3.96
N VAL A 25 -8.13 -4.06 -4.17
CA VAL A 25 -8.62 -4.86 -5.31
C VAL A 25 -10.13 -5.06 -5.25
N PHE A 26 -10.65 -5.45 -4.09
CA PHE A 26 -12.09 -5.71 -3.91
C PHE A 26 -12.93 -4.45 -4.09
N ALA A 27 -12.57 -3.34 -3.44
CA ALA A 27 -13.29 -2.08 -3.48
C ALA A 27 -13.27 -1.47 -4.89
N LEU A 28 -12.12 -1.46 -5.56
CA LEU A 28 -12.01 -0.97 -6.93
C LEU A 28 -12.81 -1.86 -7.90
N GLY A 29 -12.68 -3.18 -7.80
CA GLY A 29 -13.45 -4.11 -8.62
C GLY A 29 -14.95 -3.99 -8.39
N LEU A 30 -15.39 -3.80 -7.15
CA LEU A 30 -16.80 -3.61 -6.80
C LEU A 30 -17.32 -2.27 -7.34
N ALA A 31 -16.53 -1.19 -7.22
CA ALA A 31 -16.88 0.11 -7.79
C ALA A 31 -17.06 0.05 -9.30
N VAL A 32 -16.19 -0.69 -10.01
CA VAL A 32 -16.33 -0.94 -11.45
C VAL A 32 -17.58 -1.78 -11.74
N ARG A 33 -17.82 -2.84 -10.96
CA ARG A 33 -18.99 -3.73 -11.16
C ARG A 33 -20.33 -3.03 -10.95
N LEU A 34 -20.39 -2.10 -10.00
CA LEU A 34 -21.59 -1.34 -9.66
C LEU A 34 -21.78 -0.07 -10.50
N GLY A 35 -20.82 0.25 -11.38
CA GLY A 35 -20.86 1.47 -12.19
C GLY A 35 -20.62 2.76 -11.38
N TRP A 36 -20.03 2.67 -10.18
CA TRP A 36 -19.61 3.84 -9.40
C TRP A 36 -18.35 4.48 -9.96
N PHE A 37 -17.55 3.69 -10.65
CA PHE A 37 -16.40 4.14 -11.41
C PHE A 37 -16.45 3.48 -12.78
N GLU A 38 -16.57 4.28 -13.83
CA GLU A 38 -16.45 3.81 -15.20
C GLU A 38 -15.00 3.98 -15.66
N PRO A 39 -14.24 2.89 -15.82
CA PRO A 39 -12.87 3.01 -16.30
C PRO A 39 -12.88 3.68 -17.68
N SER A 40 -12.06 4.73 -17.83
CA SER A 40 -11.84 5.33 -19.14
C SER A 40 -11.36 4.29 -20.15
N ALA A 41 -11.46 4.58 -21.45
CA ALA A 41 -10.96 3.67 -22.50
C ALA A 41 -9.50 3.24 -22.30
N ALA A 42 -8.68 4.10 -21.67
CA ALA A 42 -7.30 3.78 -21.31
C ALA A 42 -7.17 2.76 -20.17
N MET A 43 -8.15 2.68 -19.27
CA MET A 43 -8.13 1.82 -18.08
C MET A 43 -9.06 0.61 -18.21
N HIS A 44 -9.44 0.23 -19.43
CA HIS A 44 -10.44 -0.82 -19.66
C HIS A 44 -10.07 -2.16 -18.98
N HIS A 45 -8.79 -2.47 -18.81
CA HIS A 45 -8.33 -3.66 -18.10
C HIS A 45 -8.68 -3.68 -16.61
N LEU A 46 -9.05 -2.55 -15.98
CA LEU A 46 -9.61 -2.55 -14.62
C LEU A 46 -10.94 -3.30 -14.52
N SER A 47 -11.65 -3.49 -15.65
CA SER A 47 -12.83 -4.36 -15.71
C SER A 47 -12.54 -5.81 -15.31
N LEU A 48 -11.28 -6.25 -15.40
CA LEU A 48 -10.86 -7.57 -14.91
C LEU A 48 -11.03 -7.71 -13.39
N LEU A 49 -10.92 -6.61 -12.64
CA LEU A 49 -11.12 -6.62 -11.19
C LEU A 49 -12.59 -6.83 -10.80
N ALA A 50 -13.53 -6.47 -11.68
CA ALA A 50 -14.95 -6.67 -11.49
C ALA A 50 -15.42 -8.12 -11.73
N GLN A 51 -14.53 -8.99 -12.24
CA GLN A 51 -14.86 -10.39 -12.51
C GLN A 51 -15.18 -11.13 -11.20
N THR A 52 -16.26 -11.92 -11.21
CA THR A 52 -16.75 -12.64 -10.03
C THR A 52 -15.67 -13.45 -9.30
N PRO A 53 -14.77 -14.20 -9.98
CA PRO A 53 -13.68 -14.91 -9.30
C PRO A 53 -12.72 -13.98 -8.55
N VAL A 54 -12.38 -12.82 -9.13
CA VAL A 54 -11.48 -11.84 -8.52
C VAL A 54 -12.14 -11.20 -7.30
N LEU A 55 -13.41 -10.83 -7.38
CA LEU A 55 -14.17 -10.29 -6.25
C LEU A 55 -14.34 -11.29 -5.12
N ILE A 56 -14.60 -12.56 -5.42
CA ILE A 56 -14.70 -13.61 -4.38
C ILE A 56 -13.34 -13.80 -3.71
N ALA A 57 -12.26 -13.97 -4.49
CA ALA A 57 -10.93 -14.20 -3.94
C ALA A 57 -10.44 -13.02 -3.09
N SER A 58 -10.54 -11.80 -3.62
CA SER A 58 -10.16 -10.58 -2.89
C SER A 58 -11.08 -10.32 -1.70
N GLY A 59 -12.38 -10.60 -1.78
CA GLY A 59 -13.32 -10.45 -0.67
C GLY A 59 -13.05 -11.41 0.48
N VAL A 60 -12.74 -12.68 0.19
CA VAL A 60 -12.34 -13.65 1.23
C VAL A 60 -11.04 -13.21 1.91
N LEU A 61 -10.03 -12.85 1.12
CA LEU A 61 -8.75 -12.42 1.64
C LEU A 61 -8.84 -11.08 2.40
N LEU A 62 -9.76 -10.19 2.02
CA LEU A 62 -10.11 -8.98 2.75
C LEU A 62 -10.65 -9.32 4.15
N VAL A 63 -11.59 -10.26 4.26
CA VAL A 63 -12.11 -10.68 5.57
C VAL A 63 -11.01 -11.30 6.42
N CYS A 64 -10.16 -12.15 5.82
CA CYS A 64 -8.99 -12.72 6.50
C CYS A 64 -8.04 -11.63 7.00
N GLU A 65 -7.66 -10.67 6.15
CA GLU A 65 -6.80 -9.53 6.49
C GLU A 65 -7.42 -8.68 7.60
N PHE A 66 -8.71 -8.38 7.52
CA PHE A 66 -9.43 -7.61 8.52
C PHE A 66 -9.43 -8.29 9.90
N VAL A 67 -9.61 -9.62 9.95
CA VAL A 67 -9.51 -10.37 11.21
C VAL A 67 -8.06 -10.44 11.69
N ALA A 68 -7.12 -10.65 10.77
CA ALA A 68 -5.70 -10.77 11.09
C ALA A 68 -5.17 -9.52 11.81
N ASP A 69 -5.50 -8.33 11.29
CA ASP A 69 -5.02 -7.04 11.81
C ASP A 69 -5.55 -6.69 13.21
N LYS A 70 -6.50 -7.47 13.75
CA LYS A 70 -7.09 -7.24 15.08
C LYS A 70 -6.47 -8.10 16.18
N ILE A 71 -5.69 -9.12 15.80
CA ILE A 71 -5.05 -10.05 16.71
C ILE A 71 -3.55 -9.68 16.77
N PRO A 72 -3.05 -9.16 17.92
CA PRO A 72 -1.64 -8.82 18.07
C PRO A 72 -0.74 -10.01 17.73
N TRP A 73 0.41 -9.74 17.12
CA TRP A 73 1.40 -10.71 16.62
C TRP A 73 0.97 -11.53 15.40
N PHE A 74 -0.32 -11.87 15.29
CA PHE A 74 -0.84 -12.50 14.07
C PHE A 74 -0.81 -11.50 12.89
N ASP A 75 -1.09 -10.22 13.16
CA ASP A 75 -0.87 -9.10 12.24
C ASP A 75 0.56 -9.09 11.66
N THR A 76 1.56 -9.29 12.52
CA THR A 76 2.98 -9.25 12.18
C THR A 76 3.36 -10.44 11.32
N MET A 77 2.85 -11.64 11.64
CA MET A 77 3.05 -12.84 10.82
C MET A 77 2.41 -12.69 9.43
N TRP A 78 1.18 -12.15 9.39
CA TRP A 78 0.50 -11.85 8.14
C TRP A 78 1.30 -10.85 7.30
N ASP A 79 1.75 -9.74 7.91
CA ASP A 79 2.54 -8.72 7.23
C ASP A 79 3.92 -9.21 6.78
N ALA A 80 4.54 -10.16 7.49
CA ALA A 80 5.78 -10.78 7.08
C ALA A 80 5.64 -11.51 5.73
N VAL A 81 4.60 -12.33 5.57
CA VAL A 81 4.29 -12.99 4.28
C VAL A 81 3.99 -11.94 3.20
N HIS A 82 3.24 -10.91 3.56
CA HIS A 82 2.80 -9.88 2.63
C HIS A 82 3.88 -8.87 2.22
N THR A 83 5.06 -8.93 2.84
CA THR A 83 6.25 -8.20 2.40
C THR A 83 6.64 -8.55 0.96
N PHE A 84 6.33 -9.78 0.52
CA PHE A 84 6.55 -10.21 -0.87
C PHE A 84 5.29 -10.06 -1.74
N ILE A 85 4.12 -10.40 -1.18
CA ILE A 85 2.87 -10.42 -1.94
C ILE A 85 2.41 -9.02 -2.33
N ARG A 86 2.47 -8.04 -1.41
CA ARG A 86 1.93 -6.70 -1.65
C ARG A 86 2.69 -5.92 -2.70
N PRO A 87 4.04 -5.87 -2.74
CA PRO A 87 4.74 -5.17 -3.82
C PRO A 87 4.43 -5.76 -5.19
N VAL A 88 4.32 -7.10 -5.30
CA VAL A 88 3.95 -7.78 -6.54
C VAL A 88 2.51 -7.47 -6.93
N GLY A 89 1.58 -7.54 -5.97
CA GLY A 89 0.17 -7.19 -6.19
C GLY A 89 -0.03 -5.73 -6.58
N ALA A 90 0.71 -4.81 -5.94
CA ALA A 90 0.72 -3.39 -6.26
C ALA A 90 1.25 -3.12 -7.68
N ALA A 91 2.35 -3.78 -8.07
CA ALA A 91 2.88 -3.72 -9.43
C ALA A 91 1.84 -4.21 -10.46
N ALA A 92 1.22 -5.36 -10.20
CA ALA A 92 0.19 -5.93 -11.08
C ALA A 92 -1.03 -5.01 -11.20
N LEU A 93 -1.47 -4.40 -10.08
CA LEU A 93 -2.58 -3.46 -10.07
C LEU A 93 -2.26 -2.19 -10.86
N GLY A 94 -1.07 -1.61 -10.68
CA GLY A 94 -0.60 -0.44 -11.43
C GLY A 94 -0.53 -0.69 -12.94
N ILE A 95 0.01 -1.86 -13.35
CA ILE A 95 0.05 -2.27 -14.76
C ILE A 95 -1.37 -2.42 -15.32
N THR A 96 -2.26 -3.10 -14.59
CA THR A 96 -3.65 -3.31 -15.01
C THR A 96 -4.40 -1.99 -15.16
N ALA A 97 -4.10 -1.00 -14.30
CA ALA A 97 -4.71 0.32 -14.36
C ALA A 97 -4.31 1.11 -15.60
N LEU A 98 -3.14 0.88 -16.18
CA LEU A 98 -2.65 1.66 -17.31
C LEU A 98 -3.18 1.19 -18.67
N GLY A 99 -3.65 -0.05 -18.84
CA GLY A 99 -4.09 -0.49 -20.18
C GLY A 99 -2.94 -0.93 -21.08
N ASN A 100 -3.09 -0.75 -22.40
CA ASN A 100 -2.10 -1.14 -23.42
C ASN A 100 -1.11 0.00 -23.69
N PHE A 101 -0.13 0.20 -22.82
CA PHE A 101 1.01 1.07 -23.08
C PHE A 101 2.15 0.31 -23.77
N ASP A 102 3.16 1.04 -24.27
CA ASP A 102 4.37 0.41 -24.78
C ASP A 102 5.08 -0.42 -23.68
N PRO A 103 5.89 -1.43 -24.05
CA PRO A 103 6.55 -2.29 -23.08
C PRO A 103 7.42 -1.55 -22.06
N THR A 104 8.08 -0.46 -22.46
CA THR A 104 8.95 0.33 -21.57
C THR A 104 8.14 0.99 -20.47
N THR A 105 7.04 1.66 -20.85
CA THR A 105 6.13 2.33 -19.92
C THR A 105 5.48 1.33 -18.96
N THR A 106 5.10 0.14 -19.46
CA THR A 106 4.54 -0.94 -18.63
C THR A 106 5.50 -1.36 -17.51
N VAL A 107 6.78 -1.54 -17.84
CA VAL A 107 7.81 -1.88 -16.85
C VAL A 107 7.98 -0.75 -15.83
N LEU A 108 8.08 0.51 -16.28
CA LEU A 108 8.25 1.66 -15.40
C LEU A 108 7.09 1.79 -14.40
N VAL A 109 5.86 1.60 -14.86
CA VAL A 109 4.66 1.61 -14.02
C VAL A 109 4.69 0.50 -12.98
N GLY A 110 5.01 -0.73 -13.39
CA GLY A 110 5.11 -1.86 -12.45
C GLY A 110 6.14 -1.59 -11.36
N LEU A 111 7.30 -1.03 -11.72
CA LEU A 111 8.34 -0.65 -10.77
C LEU A 111 7.89 0.47 -9.82
N ILE A 112 7.21 1.49 -10.34
CA ILE A 112 6.71 2.60 -9.53
C ILE A 112 5.62 2.10 -8.57
N ALA A 113 4.59 1.42 -9.07
CA ALA A 113 3.49 0.94 -8.26
C ALA A 113 3.96 -0.11 -7.22
N GLY A 114 4.83 -1.04 -7.61
CA GLY A 114 5.40 -2.03 -6.69
C GLY A 114 6.32 -1.41 -5.64
N GLY A 115 7.18 -0.47 -6.05
CA GLY A 115 8.08 0.24 -5.13
C GLY A 115 7.33 1.12 -4.13
N VAL A 116 6.31 1.85 -4.59
CA VAL A 116 5.44 2.64 -3.71
C VAL A 116 4.58 1.74 -2.82
N GLY A 117 4.10 0.61 -3.33
CA GLY A 117 3.41 -0.40 -2.52
C GLY A 117 4.31 -0.96 -1.42
N PHE A 118 5.59 -1.19 -1.71
CA PHE A 118 6.56 -1.61 -0.69
C PHE A 118 6.76 -0.54 0.39
N THR A 119 6.88 0.74 0.05
CA THR A 119 7.07 1.80 1.06
C THR A 119 5.81 2.01 1.91
N GLY A 120 4.61 1.87 1.33
CA GLY A 120 3.35 1.82 2.08
C GLY A 120 3.34 0.65 3.07
N HIS A 121 3.61 -0.57 2.61
CA HIS A 121 3.69 -1.76 3.46
C HIS A 121 4.73 -1.63 4.57
N ALA A 122 5.93 -1.16 4.24
CA ALA A 122 7.00 -0.95 5.21
C ALA A 122 6.59 0.07 6.29
N SER A 123 5.83 1.10 5.93
CA SER A 123 5.30 2.07 6.88
C SER A 123 4.27 1.42 7.82
N LYS A 124 3.33 0.63 7.28
CA LYS A 124 2.38 -0.16 8.09
C LYS A 124 3.11 -1.06 9.08
N ALA A 125 4.04 -1.88 8.60
CA ALA A 125 4.81 -2.80 9.43
C ALA A 125 5.61 -2.07 10.52
N ALA A 126 6.23 -0.92 10.20
CA ALA A 126 6.94 -0.10 11.19
C ALA A 126 5.99 0.45 12.27
N THR A 127 4.78 0.88 11.90
CA THR A 127 3.76 1.30 12.85
C THR A 127 3.32 0.15 13.75
N ARG A 128 3.12 -1.06 13.21
CA ARG A 128 2.77 -2.26 14.01
C ARG A 128 3.83 -2.59 15.05
N ILE A 129 5.11 -2.54 14.70
CA ILE A 129 6.22 -2.73 15.67
C ILE A 129 6.09 -1.71 16.82
N ALA A 130 5.81 -0.44 16.51
CA ALA A 130 5.69 0.59 17.53
C ALA A 130 4.49 0.37 18.47
N VAL A 131 3.35 -0.09 17.95
CA VAL A 131 2.11 -0.22 18.75
C VAL A 131 1.93 -1.60 19.40
N ASN A 132 2.58 -2.65 18.90
CA ASN A 132 2.52 -4.00 19.50
C ASN A 132 3.20 -4.10 20.87
N HIS A 133 3.90 -3.06 21.31
CA HIS A 133 4.39 -2.94 22.69
C HIS A 133 3.32 -2.48 23.70
N SER A 134 2.13 -2.06 23.24
CA SER A 134 1.00 -1.73 24.11
C SER A 134 0.28 -3.01 24.57
N PRO A 135 -0.03 -3.18 25.86
CA PRO A 135 -0.74 -4.36 26.38
C PRO A 135 -2.20 -4.44 25.93
N GLU A 136 -2.81 -3.34 25.47
CA GLU A 136 -4.21 -3.28 25.07
C GLU A 136 -4.39 -3.28 23.54
N PRO A 137 -5.35 -4.04 22.99
CA PRO A 137 -5.54 -4.21 21.54
C PRO A 137 -6.06 -2.96 20.82
N PHE A 138 -6.48 -1.93 21.57
CA PHE A 138 -7.15 -0.75 21.04
C PHE A 138 -6.31 0.02 20.02
N SER A 139 -4.99 0.15 20.27
CA SER A 139 -4.09 0.83 19.33
C SER A 139 -4.04 0.14 17.96
N ASN A 140 -3.99 -1.20 17.96
CA ASN A 140 -4.00 -1.98 16.72
C ASN A 140 -5.32 -1.81 15.96
N TRP A 141 -6.43 -1.72 16.68
CA TRP A 141 -7.74 -1.51 16.10
C TRP A 141 -7.87 -0.12 15.48
N ILE A 142 -7.50 0.95 16.19
CA ILE A 142 -7.56 2.32 15.65
C ILE A 142 -6.76 2.41 14.35
N ILE A 143 -5.53 1.89 14.35
CA ILE A 143 -4.67 1.94 13.15
C ILE A 143 -5.28 1.10 12.03
N SER A 144 -5.75 -0.12 12.32
CA SER A 144 -6.43 -0.97 11.34
C SER A 144 -7.65 -0.28 10.74
N PHE A 145 -8.50 0.35 11.55
CA PHE A 145 -9.69 1.04 11.04
C PHE A 145 -9.32 2.29 10.25
N GLY A 146 -8.24 2.99 10.62
CA GLY A 146 -7.69 4.08 9.84
C GLY A 146 -7.24 3.63 8.45
N GLU A 147 -6.57 2.47 8.36
CA GLU A 147 -6.21 1.84 7.09
C GLU A 147 -7.45 1.42 6.29
N ASP A 148 -8.49 0.89 6.95
CA ASP A 148 -9.75 0.51 6.30
C ASP A 148 -10.47 1.75 5.71
N LEU A 149 -10.44 2.90 6.40
CA LEU A 149 -11.01 4.15 5.88
C LEU A 149 -10.15 4.79 4.78
N LEU A 150 -8.83 4.58 4.85
CA LEU A 150 -7.88 5.10 3.87
C LEU A 150 -8.14 4.52 2.48
N VAL A 151 -8.55 3.26 2.37
CA VAL A 151 -8.77 2.60 1.06
C VAL A 151 -9.87 3.27 0.23
N PRO A 152 -11.14 3.38 0.67
CA PRO A 152 -12.19 4.00 -0.12
C PRO A 152 -11.91 5.47 -0.39
N PHE A 153 -11.42 6.23 0.61
CA PHE A 153 -11.06 7.63 0.42
C PHE A 153 -9.91 7.79 -0.58
N GLY A 154 -8.86 6.98 -0.43
CA GLY A 154 -7.71 6.99 -1.32
C GLY A 154 -8.08 6.59 -2.74
N LEU A 155 -8.92 5.57 -2.92
CA LEU A 155 -9.42 5.17 -4.24
C LEU A 155 -10.18 6.32 -4.90
N TRP A 156 -11.04 7.01 -4.15
CA TRP A 156 -11.75 8.19 -4.64
C TRP A 156 -10.77 9.29 -5.08
N VAL A 157 -9.76 9.63 -4.26
CA VAL A 157 -8.73 10.62 -4.63
C VAL A 157 -7.94 10.17 -5.86
N VAL A 158 -7.58 8.90 -5.95
CA VAL A 158 -6.79 8.35 -7.06
C VAL A 158 -7.55 8.38 -8.38
N VAL A 159 -8.85 8.12 -8.34
CA VAL A 159 -9.74 8.07 -9.50
C VAL A 159 -10.16 9.46 -9.96
N GLU A 160 -10.70 10.26 -9.05
CA GLU A 160 -11.28 11.57 -9.38
C GLU A 160 -10.23 12.69 -9.42
N HIS A 161 -9.15 12.52 -8.66
CA HIS A 161 -8.14 13.56 -8.45
C HIS A 161 -6.69 13.05 -8.52
N PRO A 162 -6.30 12.40 -9.64
CA PRO A 162 -4.99 11.74 -9.76
C PRO A 162 -3.80 12.69 -9.58
N VAL A 163 -3.95 13.98 -9.90
CA VAL A 163 -2.91 14.99 -9.63
C VAL A 163 -2.71 15.21 -8.14
N TYR A 164 -3.78 15.29 -7.33
CA TYR A 164 -3.67 15.37 -5.88
C TYR A 164 -3.10 14.07 -5.29
N ALA A 165 -3.46 12.91 -5.86
CA ALA A 165 -2.83 11.65 -5.50
C ALA A 165 -1.31 11.69 -5.74
N ALA A 166 -0.86 12.18 -6.91
CA ALA A 166 0.56 12.30 -7.22
C ALA A 166 1.32 13.14 -6.18
N PHE A 167 0.77 14.31 -5.80
CA PHE A 167 1.37 15.15 -4.75
C PHE A 167 1.35 14.49 -3.38
N ALA A 168 0.24 13.86 -2.98
CA ALA A 168 0.14 13.16 -1.71
C ALA A 168 1.17 12.03 -1.60
N ILE A 169 1.34 11.24 -2.66
CA ILE A 169 2.36 10.18 -2.70
C ILE A 169 3.78 10.76 -2.71
N ALA A 170 4.04 11.83 -3.45
CA ALA A 170 5.35 12.48 -3.41
C ALA A 170 5.70 12.97 -1.99
N THR A 171 4.75 13.61 -1.30
CA THR A 171 4.91 14.05 0.09
C THR A 171 5.12 12.87 1.03
N PHE A 172 4.37 11.78 0.85
CA PHE A 172 4.54 10.54 1.62
C PHE A 172 5.95 9.96 1.42
N LEU A 173 6.43 9.82 0.17
CA LEU A 173 7.75 9.25 -0.12
C LEU A 173 8.88 10.11 0.44
N ILE A 174 8.78 11.43 0.37
CA ILE A 174 9.75 12.34 0.99
C ILE A 174 9.78 12.12 2.50
N SER A 175 8.61 12.08 3.14
CA SER A 175 8.47 11.82 4.58
C SER A 175 9.06 10.46 4.96
N PHE A 176 8.75 9.42 4.17
CA PHE A 176 9.26 8.06 4.36
C PHE A 176 10.78 8.01 4.31
N ILE A 177 11.41 8.65 3.32
CA ILE A 177 12.88 8.70 3.19
C ILE A 177 13.51 9.42 4.39
N ILE A 178 12.94 10.57 4.78
CA ILE A 178 13.42 11.37 5.91
C ILE A 178 13.35 10.55 7.21
N ILE A 179 12.18 10.00 7.53
CA ILE A 179 11.96 9.20 8.75
C ILE A 179 12.85 7.97 8.75
N SER A 180 12.91 7.22 7.64
CA SER A 180 13.76 6.04 7.52
C SER A 180 15.24 6.36 7.76
N ARG A 181 15.72 7.50 7.25
CA ARG A 181 17.09 7.98 7.50
C ARG A 181 17.32 8.30 8.97
N TYR A 182 16.35 8.91 9.66
CA TYR A 182 16.46 9.17 11.11
C TYR A 182 16.47 7.88 11.92
N VAL A 183 15.55 6.95 11.63
CA VAL A 183 15.50 5.63 12.29
C VAL A 183 16.80 4.87 12.09
N TRP A 184 17.31 4.81 10.86
CA TRP A 184 18.59 4.17 10.56
C TRP A 184 19.76 4.76 11.35
N ARG A 185 19.84 6.10 11.44
CA ARG A 185 20.88 6.79 12.22
C ARG A 185 20.77 6.48 13.71
N LEU A 186 19.56 6.49 14.26
CA LEU A 186 19.31 6.16 15.66
C LEU A 186 19.74 4.73 15.95
N LEU A 187 19.28 3.76 15.16
CA LEU A 187 19.67 2.36 15.30
C LEU A 187 21.19 2.19 15.23
N ARG A 188 21.85 2.82 14.25
CA ARG A 188 23.31 2.77 14.13
C ARG A 188 24.00 3.33 15.38
N SER A 189 23.49 4.41 15.97
CA SER A 189 24.07 4.98 17.20
C SER A 189 23.93 4.07 18.43
N LEU A 190 22.89 3.23 18.47
CA LEU A 190 22.68 2.26 19.55
C LEU A 190 23.61 1.04 19.43
N PHE A 191 23.90 0.61 18.21
CA PHE A 191 24.81 -0.53 17.95
C PHE A 191 26.29 -0.13 17.91
N VAL A 192 26.61 1.13 17.63
CA VAL A 192 27.97 1.69 17.79
C VAL A 192 28.10 2.26 19.21
N ARG A 193 27.97 1.40 20.23
CA ARG A 193 28.57 1.72 21.53
C ARG A 193 30.09 1.51 21.40
N PRO A 194 30.94 2.48 21.75
CA PRO A 194 32.36 2.21 21.89
C PRO A 194 32.53 1.13 22.96
N SER A 195 32.99 -0.05 22.57
CA SER A 195 33.56 -1.02 23.48
C SER A 195 34.88 -0.43 24.01
N GLY A 196 34.84 0.08 25.25
CA GLY A 196 35.98 0.65 25.98
C GLY A 196 35.66 2.07 26.44
N THR A 197 35.50 2.33 27.74
CA THR A 197 36.48 2.06 28.78
C THR A 197 35.89 1.42 30.04
N ALA A 198 36.34 0.21 30.33
CA ALA A 198 36.59 -0.20 31.72
C ALA A 198 38.01 0.25 32.10
N ALA A 199 38.21 0.53 33.38
CA ALA A 199 39.47 0.78 34.10
C ALA A 199 40.13 2.17 33.92
N ALA A 200 39.90 3.06 34.89
CA ALA A 200 40.88 3.41 35.94
C ALA A 200 40.18 4.23 37.03
#